data_AF-A0A367JBN7-F1
#
_entry.id   AF-A0A367JBN7-F1
#
_cell.length_a   1.000
_cell.length_b   1.000
_cell.length_c   1.000
_cell.angle_alpha   90.00
_cell.angle_beta   90.00
_cell.angle_gamma   90.00
#
_symmetry.space_group_name_H-M   'P 1'
#
loop_
_entity.id
_entity.type
_entity.pdbx_description
1 polymer ?
#
loop_
_entity_poly.entity_id
_entity_poly.type
_entity_poly.pdbx_seq_one_letter_code
_entity_poly.pdbx_strand_id
1 'polypeptide(L)'
;MMDQDSTHYLSGRVVDILALFPVDEAGRKAFISSAFRWTKADGEFPEGDPELHHYIGTMFFHAEDHLLLGTPESAKLLGQVAYAWATEEKVPTKGIFLARMVLQFLAAKDIHRATLTFSNFIESGAQPVAAESKVRLAPADEPSPVQVFSDPWMNFTQLVLLSVQRDAADLFQQLKQKYGPLYGQENSFVELIEDIGVVFFNIPKPRKQSNMIQEMMATKRRS
;
A
#
# COMPACT_ATOMS: atom_id res chain seq x y z
N MET A 1 16.74 23.96 -18.58
CA MET A 1 16.58 23.41 -17.23
C MET A 1 15.52 24.29 -16.57
N MET A 2 14.28 23.80 -16.50
CA MET A 2 13.20 24.53 -15.81
C MET A 2 13.49 24.50 -14.31
N ASP A 3 13.16 25.58 -13.63
CA ASP A 3 13.29 25.70 -12.17
C ASP A 3 12.21 24.85 -11.45
N GLN A 4 12.53 24.30 -10.29
CA GLN A 4 11.74 23.28 -9.59
C GLN A 4 10.34 23.78 -9.20
N ASP A 5 10.23 25.01 -8.70
CA ASP A 5 8.95 25.66 -8.39
C ASP A 5 8.06 25.84 -9.64
N SER A 6 8.68 25.92 -10.82
CA SER A 6 7.95 26.06 -12.08
C SER A 6 7.25 24.76 -12.48
N THR A 7 7.85 23.60 -12.22
CA THR A 7 7.27 22.31 -12.62
C THR A 7 6.07 21.94 -11.75
N HIS A 8 6.12 22.16 -10.44
CA HIS A 8 4.96 21.95 -9.54
C HIS A 8 3.79 22.86 -9.92
N TYR A 9 4.07 24.14 -10.20
CA TYR A 9 3.05 25.08 -10.68
C TYR A 9 2.43 24.65 -12.02
N LEU A 10 3.25 24.09 -12.93
CA LEU A 10 2.78 23.60 -14.23
C LEU A 10 1.97 22.30 -14.11
N SER A 11 2.29 21.40 -13.19
CA SER A 11 1.48 20.21 -12.87
C SER A 11 0.06 20.59 -12.41
N GLY A 12 -0.07 21.59 -11.52
CA GLY A 12 -1.37 22.09 -11.08
C GLY A 12 -2.23 22.60 -12.25
N ARG A 13 -1.61 23.29 -13.22
CA ARG A 13 -2.31 23.75 -14.43
C ARG A 13 -2.75 22.60 -15.35
N VAL A 14 -1.99 21.50 -15.38
CA VAL A 14 -2.38 20.30 -16.14
C VAL A 14 -3.63 19.66 -15.53
N VAL A 15 -3.71 19.61 -14.19
CA VAL A 15 -4.90 19.15 -13.46
C VAL A 15 -6.11 20.06 -13.76
N ASP A 16 -5.93 21.38 -13.68
CA ASP A 16 -6.98 22.35 -14.00
C ASP A 16 -7.53 22.18 -15.42
N ILE A 17 -6.64 22.02 -16.40
CA ILE A 17 -7.03 21.80 -17.80
C ILE A 17 -7.81 20.49 -17.92
N LEU A 18 -7.33 19.40 -17.31
CA LEU A 18 -8.00 18.10 -17.38
C LEU A 18 -9.37 18.10 -16.70
N ALA A 19 -9.56 18.93 -15.68
CA ALA A 19 -10.85 19.14 -15.03
C ALA A 19 -11.90 19.80 -15.92
N LEU A 20 -11.49 20.50 -16.97
CA LEU A 20 -12.39 21.08 -17.96
C LEU A 20 -12.79 20.09 -19.06
N PHE A 21 -12.14 18.92 -19.17
CA PHE A 21 -12.47 17.94 -20.19
C PHE A 21 -13.73 17.14 -19.80
N PRO A 22 -14.74 17.05 -20.68
CA PRO A 22 -15.83 16.09 -20.54
C PRO A 22 -15.30 14.65 -20.40
N VAL A 23 -16.07 13.79 -19.72
CA VAL A 23 -15.62 12.41 -19.47
C VAL A 23 -15.52 11.58 -20.75
N ASP A 24 -16.31 11.93 -21.74
CA ASP A 24 -16.42 11.32 -23.08
C ASP A 24 -15.51 11.97 -24.13
N GLU A 25 -14.69 12.97 -23.76
CA GLU A 25 -13.79 13.64 -24.69
C GLU A 25 -12.74 12.67 -25.25
N ALA A 26 -12.71 12.52 -26.58
CA ALA A 26 -11.87 11.55 -27.27
C ALA A 26 -10.37 11.79 -27.01
N GLY A 27 -9.95 13.05 -26.89
CA GLY A 27 -8.56 13.43 -26.62
C GLY A 27 -8.08 13.18 -25.18
N ARG A 28 -9.00 12.91 -24.24
CA ARG A 28 -8.71 12.91 -22.79
C ARG A 28 -7.63 11.89 -22.40
N LYS A 29 -7.71 10.66 -22.91
CA LYS A 29 -6.71 9.61 -22.63
C LYS A 29 -5.32 9.96 -23.16
N ALA A 30 -5.25 10.52 -24.36
CA ALA A 30 -3.98 10.93 -24.98
C ALA A 30 -3.34 12.10 -24.23
N PHE A 31 -4.16 13.04 -23.74
CA PHE A 31 -3.71 14.13 -22.88
C PHE A 31 -3.13 13.60 -21.57
N ILE A 32 -3.86 12.73 -20.85
CA ILE A 32 -3.39 12.14 -19.59
C ILE A 32 -2.06 11.40 -19.78
N SER A 33 -1.95 10.59 -20.83
CA SER A 33 -0.70 9.86 -21.15
C SER A 33 0.46 10.81 -21.43
N SER A 34 0.22 11.89 -22.18
CA SER A 34 1.24 12.90 -22.49
C SER A 34 1.67 13.67 -21.24
N ALA A 35 0.73 14.00 -20.36
CA ALA A 35 0.99 14.64 -19.09
C ALA A 35 1.88 13.79 -18.18
N PHE A 36 1.57 12.50 -18.00
CA PHE A 36 2.42 11.59 -17.23
C PHE A 36 3.81 11.42 -17.84
N ARG A 37 3.91 11.31 -19.17
CA ARG A 37 5.21 11.21 -19.84
C ARG A 37 6.06 12.45 -19.56
N TRP A 38 5.44 13.63 -19.57
CA TRP A 38 6.12 14.90 -19.26
C TRP A 38 6.53 14.97 -17.79
N THR A 39 5.63 14.69 -16.83
CA THR A 39 5.97 14.77 -15.40
C THR A 39 7.01 13.73 -14.97
N LYS A 40 7.06 12.56 -15.62
CA LYS A 40 8.14 11.57 -15.41
C LYS A 40 9.49 12.02 -15.97
N ALA A 41 9.49 12.74 -17.10
CA ALA A 41 10.72 13.14 -17.79
C ALA A 41 11.33 14.41 -17.21
N ASP A 42 10.48 15.39 -16.84
CA ASP A 42 10.89 16.75 -16.47
C ASP A 42 10.48 17.13 -15.02
N GLY A 43 9.80 16.24 -14.30
CA GLY A 43 9.35 16.43 -12.92
C GLY A 43 10.24 15.77 -11.86
N GLU A 44 9.87 16.00 -10.60
CA GLU A 44 10.64 15.52 -9.44
C GLU A 44 10.41 14.03 -9.13
N PHE A 45 9.24 13.53 -9.53
CA PHE A 45 8.78 12.20 -9.15
C PHE A 45 8.97 11.24 -10.34
N PRO A 46 9.80 10.18 -10.19
CA PRO A 46 10.11 9.26 -11.28
C PRO A 46 8.89 8.49 -11.78
N GLU A 47 7.89 8.32 -10.92
CA GLU A 47 6.62 7.69 -11.28
C GLU A 47 5.55 8.65 -11.78
N GLY A 48 5.86 9.95 -11.87
CA GLY A 48 4.94 11.01 -12.26
C GLY A 48 4.42 11.80 -11.07
N ASP A 49 3.81 12.93 -11.37
CA ASP A 49 3.35 13.89 -10.37
C ASP A 49 2.24 13.32 -9.45
N PRO A 50 2.40 13.36 -8.11
CA PRO A 50 1.42 12.83 -7.16
C PRO A 50 0.06 13.52 -7.19
N GLU A 51 -0.02 14.82 -7.51
CA GLU A 51 -1.31 15.52 -7.64
C GLU A 51 -2.06 15.04 -8.88
N LEU A 52 -1.34 14.85 -9.99
CA LEU A 52 -1.91 14.25 -11.20
C LEU A 52 -2.38 12.82 -10.93
N HIS A 53 -1.58 12.00 -10.24
CA HIS A 53 -1.99 10.67 -9.79
C HIS A 53 -3.26 10.72 -8.91
N HIS A 54 -3.31 11.60 -7.93
CA HIS A 54 -4.48 11.80 -7.07
C HIS A 54 -5.72 12.12 -7.90
N TYR A 55 -5.62 13.11 -8.79
CA TYR A 55 -6.73 13.56 -9.61
C TYR A 55 -7.27 12.42 -10.50
N ILE A 56 -6.40 11.67 -11.18
CA ILE A 56 -6.81 10.51 -11.99
C ILE A 56 -7.43 9.41 -11.12
N GLY A 57 -6.85 9.13 -9.95
CA GLY A 57 -7.36 8.15 -9.01
C GLY A 57 -8.77 8.50 -8.51
N THR A 58 -9.06 9.77 -8.25
CA THR A 58 -10.41 10.21 -7.81
C THR A 58 -11.45 10.10 -8.93
N MET A 59 -11.02 10.27 -10.17
CA MET A 59 -11.91 10.21 -11.34
C MET A 59 -12.28 8.78 -11.71
N PHE A 60 -11.35 7.84 -11.57
CA PHE A 60 -11.55 6.45 -11.91
C PHE A 60 -11.55 5.61 -10.63
N PHE A 61 -12.74 5.22 -10.20
CA PHE A 61 -12.94 4.40 -9.00
C PHE A 61 -12.09 3.11 -8.98
N HIS A 62 -11.64 2.60 -10.13
CA HIS A 62 -10.78 1.41 -10.28
C HIS A 62 -9.30 1.69 -10.53
N ALA A 63 -8.82 2.92 -10.31
CA ALA A 63 -7.43 3.30 -10.55
C ALA A 63 -6.55 3.17 -9.30
N GLU A 64 -6.45 1.95 -8.77
CA GLU A 64 -5.62 1.61 -7.59
C GLU A 64 -4.19 2.11 -7.72
N ASP A 65 -3.54 1.84 -8.86
CA ASP A 65 -2.15 2.23 -9.12
C ASP A 65 -1.95 3.74 -9.01
N HIS A 66 -2.92 4.53 -9.49
CA HIS A 66 -2.85 5.98 -9.36
C HIS A 66 -3.05 6.44 -7.92
N LEU A 67 -3.94 5.79 -7.16
CA LEU A 67 -4.13 6.13 -5.75
C LEU A 67 -2.92 5.77 -4.88
N LEU A 68 -2.22 4.67 -5.19
CA LEU A 68 -0.97 4.29 -4.53
C LEU A 68 0.15 5.31 -4.77
N LEU A 69 0.22 5.91 -5.96
CA LEU A 69 1.25 6.89 -6.32
C LEU A 69 0.88 8.35 -6.02
N GLY A 70 -0.37 8.61 -5.64
CA GLY A 70 -0.87 9.96 -5.40
C GLY A 70 -0.45 10.60 -4.07
N THR A 71 -1.24 11.56 -3.63
CA THR A 71 -1.08 12.31 -2.37
C THR A 71 -1.53 11.53 -1.12
N PRO A 72 -1.31 12.05 0.11
CA PRO A 72 -1.93 11.52 1.33
C PRO A 72 -3.46 11.40 1.25
N GLU A 73 -4.14 12.33 0.57
CA GLU A 73 -5.58 12.30 0.30
C GLU A 73 -5.96 11.07 -0.54
N SER A 74 -5.09 10.67 -1.48
CA SER A 74 -5.27 9.43 -2.24
C SER A 74 -5.25 8.20 -1.35
N ALA A 75 -4.39 8.18 -0.32
CA ALA A 75 -4.31 7.06 0.62
C ALA A 75 -5.58 6.95 1.48
N LYS A 76 -6.15 8.09 1.91
CA LYS A 76 -7.45 8.15 2.60
C LYS A 76 -8.55 7.57 1.72
N LEU A 77 -8.65 8.07 0.48
CA LEU A 77 -9.61 7.60 -0.51
C LEU A 77 -9.44 6.10 -0.81
N LEU A 78 -8.21 5.62 -0.95
CA LEU A 78 -7.92 4.22 -1.22
C LEU A 78 -8.46 3.29 -0.12
N GLY A 79 -8.43 3.72 1.15
CA GLY A 79 -9.06 2.99 2.25
C GLY A 79 -10.58 2.88 2.09
N GLN A 80 -11.24 3.98 1.67
CA GLN A 80 -12.68 4.01 1.44
C GLN A 80 -13.09 3.15 0.24
N VAL A 81 -12.34 3.27 -0.86
CA VAL A 81 -12.55 2.48 -2.08
C VAL A 81 -12.36 0.99 -1.82
N ALA A 82 -11.30 0.61 -1.10
CA ALA A 82 -11.07 -0.79 -0.72
C ALA A 82 -12.22 -1.36 0.14
N TYR A 83 -12.80 -0.57 1.04
CA TYR A 83 -13.97 -0.99 1.82
C TYR A 83 -15.22 -1.14 0.93
N ALA A 84 -15.41 -0.23 -0.02
CA ALA A 84 -16.51 -0.30 -0.98
C ALA A 84 -16.41 -1.55 -1.86
N TRP A 85 -15.23 -1.84 -2.43
CA TRP A 85 -14.99 -3.07 -3.20
C TRP A 85 -15.27 -4.33 -2.38
N ALA A 86 -14.73 -4.40 -1.16
CA ALA A 86 -14.96 -5.55 -0.28
C ALA A 86 -16.46 -5.76 0.03
N THR A 87 -17.23 -4.67 0.10
CA THR A 87 -18.68 -4.71 0.34
C THR A 87 -19.45 -5.14 -0.91
N GLU A 88 -19.04 -4.66 -2.08
CA GLU A 88 -19.63 -5.02 -3.37
C GLU A 88 -19.41 -6.50 -3.70
N GLU A 89 -18.20 -7.02 -3.49
CA GLU A 89 -17.86 -8.42 -3.75
C GLU A 89 -18.45 -9.40 -2.72
N LYS A 90 -19.02 -8.90 -1.62
CA LYS A 90 -19.61 -9.71 -0.54
C LYS A 90 -18.66 -10.78 0.00
N VAL A 91 -17.37 -10.46 0.07
CA VAL A 91 -16.37 -11.38 0.61
C VAL A 91 -16.60 -11.60 2.12
N PRO A 92 -16.35 -12.82 2.64
CA PRO A 92 -16.53 -13.10 4.07
C PRO A 92 -15.64 -12.25 4.98
N THR A 93 -14.45 -11.90 4.52
CA THR A 93 -13.46 -11.10 5.26
C THR A 93 -13.05 -9.90 4.42
N LYS A 94 -13.53 -8.70 4.79
CA LYS A 94 -13.20 -7.46 4.08
C LYS A 94 -11.74 -7.06 4.27
N GLY A 95 -11.11 -7.51 5.35
CA GLY A 95 -9.76 -7.13 5.74
C GLY A 95 -8.69 -7.52 4.71
N ILE A 96 -8.95 -8.45 3.79
CA ILE A 96 -8.01 -8.79 2.72
C ILE A 96 -7.79 -7.61 1.75
N PHE A 97 -8.84 -6.83 1.47
CA PHE A 97 -8.73 -5.62 0.65
C PHE A 97 -7.90 -4.55 1.36
N LEU A 98 -8.13 -4.38 2.66
CA LEU A 98 -7.34 -3.50 3.51
C LEU A 98 -5.86 -3.90 3.52
N ALA A 99 -5.59 -5.19 3.74
CA ALA A 99 -4.24 -5.73 3.78
C ALA A 99 -3.50 -5.44 2.46
N ARG A 100 -4.16 -5.64 1.32
CA ARG A 100 -3.59 -5.37 0.00
C ARG A 100 -3.13 -3.92 -0.15
N MET A 101 -3.89 -2.94 0.34
CA MET A 101 -3.50 -1.53 0.24
C MET A 101 -2.40 -1.15 1.24
N VAL A 102 -2.59 -1.53 2.50
CA VAL A 102 -1.67 -1.12 3.58
C VAL A 102 -0.29 -1.74 3.40
N LEU A 103 -0.22 -3.03 3.03
CA LEU A 103 1.06 -3.72 2.87
C LEU A 103 1.86 -3.17 1.69
N GLN A 104 1.21 -2.67 0.63
CA GLN A 104 1.88 -1.98 -0.47
C GLN A 104 2.55 -0.68 -0.01
N PHE A 105 1.86 0.15 0.78
CA PHE A 105 2.48 1.36 1.35
C PHE A 105 3.62 1.03 2.32
N LEU A 106 3.48 0.00 3.15
CA LEU A 106 4.56 -0.44 4.02
C LEU A 106 5.77 -0.97 3.23
N ALA A 107 5.57 -1.77 2.19
CA ALA A 107 6.66 -2.23 1.33
C ALA A 107 7.40 -1.04 0.67
N ALA A 108 6.69 0.06 0.38
CA ALA A 108 7.24 1.32 -0.11
C ALA A 108 7.85 2.23 1.00
N LYS A 109 7.94 1.76 2.25
CA LYS A 109 8.41 2.50 3.43
C LYS A 109 7.54 3.69 3.84
N ASP A 110 6.29 3.76 3.39
CA ASP A 110 5.38 4.87 3.70
C ASP A 110 4.41 4.50 4.84
N ILE A 111 4.87 4.68 6.08
CA ILE A 111 4.06 4.44 7.28
C ILE A 111 2.86 5.40 7.35
N HIS A 112 3.04 6.63 6.89
CA HIS A 112 2.01 7.66 7.02
C HIS A 112 0.79 7.33 6.16
N ARG A 113 0.99 7.03 4.88
CA ARG A 113 -0.09 6.66 3.96
C ARG A 113 -0.70 5.31 4.32
N ALA A 114 0.12 4.34 4.74
CA ALA A 114 -0.38 3.07 5.30
C ALA A 114 -1.36 3.29 6.47
N THR A 115 -1.02 4.21 7.39
CA THR A 115 -1.85 4.55 8.55
C THR A 115 -3.15 5.25 8.13
N LEU A 116 -3.07 6.22 7.20
CA LEU A 116 -4.25 6.91 6.67
C LEU A 116 -5.23 5.94 5.99
N THR A 117 -4.72 5.04 5.14
CA THR A 117 -5.52 4.00 4.48
C THR A 117 -6.17 3.08 5.49
N PHE A 118 -5.44 2.63 6.51
CA PHE A 118 -5.99 1.79 7.57
C PHE A 118 -7.14 2.46 8.30
N SER A 119 -6.93 3.67 8.83
CA SER A 119 -7.97 4.37 9.59
C SER A 119 -9.22 4.66 8.74
N ASN A 120 -9.04 5.13 7.49
CA ASN A 120 -10.17 5.44 6.62
C ASN A 120 -10.96 4.19 6.22
N PHE A 121 -10.31 3.04 6.04
CA PHE A 121 -11.01 1.78 5.79
C PHE A 121 -11.87 1.37 7.01
N ILE A 122 -11.30 1.44 8.22
CA ILE A 122 -12.01 1.09 9.45
C ILE A 122 -13.20 2.02 9.68
N GLU A 123 -13.04 3.32 9.42
CA GLU A 123 -14.10 4.34 9.56
C GLU A 123 -15.19 4.26 8.48
N SER A 124 -14.94 3.58 7.35
CA SER A 124 -15.89 3.46 6.24
C SER A 124 -17.12 2.58 6.54
N GLY A 125 -17.12 1.86 7.66
CA GLY A 125 -18.30 1.13 8.13
C GLY A 125 -18.07 0.38 9.44
N ALA A 126 -19.15 -0.14 10.02
CA ALA A 126 -19.06 -0.89 11.26
C ALA A 126 -18.25 -2.18 11.07
N GLN A 127 -17.12 -2.27 11.78
CA GLN A 127 -16.30 -3.47 11.83
C GLN A 127 -16.71 -4.30 13.05
N PRO A 128 -17.04 -5.60 12.90
CA PRO A 128 -17.30 -6.45 14.06
C PRO A 128 -16.08 -6.49 14.98
N VAL A 129 -16.24 -6.00 16.21
CA VAL A 129 -15.21 -5.99 17.25
C VAL A 129 -15.42 -7.20 18.15
N ALA A 130 -14.38 -8.02 18.30
CA ALA A 130 -14.38 -9.20 19.16
C ALA A 130 -13.93 -8.86 20.59
N ALA A 131 -12.99 -7.92 20.74
CA ALA A 131 -12.47 -7.48 22.03
C ALA A 131 -11.77 -6.11 21.90
N GLU A 132 -11.44 -5.53 23.04
CA GLU A 132 -10.54 -4.39 23.14
C GLU A 132 -9.23 -4.80 23.81
N SER A 133 -8.13 -4.22 23.35
CA SER A 133 -6.79 -4.40 23.91
C SER A 133 -6.14 -3.03 24.15
N LYS A 134 -5.01 -3.02 24.86
CA LYS A 134 -4.19 -1.82 25.05
C LYS A 134 -2.80 -2.07 24.54
N VAL A 135 -2.31 -1.20 23.67
CA VAL A 135 -0.94 -1.27 23.13
C VAL A 135 -0.26 0.09 23.30
N ARG A 136 1.06 0.09 23.50
CA ARG A 136 1.82 1.35 23.48
C ARG A 136 2.12 1.72 22.03
N LEU A 137 1.75 2.91 21.60
CA LEU A 137 2.04 3.41 20.25
C LEU A 137 3.26 4.31 20.35
N ALA A 138 4.31 4.13 19.55
CA ALA A 138 5.36 5.14 19.52
C ALA A 138 4.83 6.41 18.83
N PRO A 139 5.05 7.63 19.36
CA PRO A 139 5.89 7.99 20.51
C PRO A 139 5.16 8.11 21.86
N ALA A 140 3.89 7.74 21.94
CA ALA A 140 3.10 7.81 23.17
C ALA A 140 3.55 6.77 24.23
N ASP A 141 3.94 7.26 25.41
CA ASP A 141 4.31 6.41 26.55
C ASP A 141 3.10 5.67 27.16
N GLU A 142 1.90 6.24 27.02
CA GLU A 142 0.68 5.67 27.58
C GLU A 142 0.06 4.61 26.66
N PRO A 143 -0.41 3.46 27.21
CA PRO A 143 -1.14 2.47 26.43
C PRO A 143 -2.41 3.07 25.82
N SER A 144 -2.48 3.06 24.49
CA SER A 144 -3.66 3.48 23.73
C SER A 144 -4.57 2.27 23.49
N PRO A 145 -5.89 2.45 23.55
CA PRO A 145 -6.83 1.38 23.23
C PRO A 145 -6.73 1.02 21.75
N VAL A 146 -6.77 -0.28 21.46
CA VAL A 146 -6.79 -0.84 20.12
C VAL A 146 -7.88 -1.90 20.04
N GLN A 147 -8.65 -1.84 18.96
CA GLN A 147 -9.73 -2.79 18.71
C GLN A 147 -9.18 -4.10 18.15
N VAL A 148 -9.66 -5.21 18.67
CA VAL A 148 -9.47 -6.55 18.11
C VAL A 148 -10.71 -6.90 17.32
N PHE A 149 -10.56 -7.01 16.01
CA PHE A 149 -11.65 -7.30 15.08
C PHE A 149 -11.97 -8.80 15.05
N SER A 150 -13.19 -9.16 14.62
CA SER A 150 -13.51 -10.55 14.29
C SER A 150 -12.84 -11.00 12.99
N ASP A 151 -12.46 -10.06 12.12
CA ASP A 151 -11.75 -10.33 10.86
C ASP A 151 -10.24 -10.51 11.11
N PRO A 152 -9.66 -11.70 10.83
CA PRO A 152 -8.25 -11.96 11.07
C PRO A 152 -7.30 -11.11 10.19
N TRP A 153 -7.73 -10.69 9.00
CA TRP A 153 -6.91 -9.85 8.11
C TRP A 153 -6.77 -8.43 8.64
N MET A 154 -7.82 -7.87 9.25
CA MET A 154 -7.75 -6.54 9.88
C MET A 154 -6.78 -6.56 11.06
N ASN A 155 -6.87 -7.60 11.91
CA ASN A 155 -5.95 -7.78 13.03
C ASN A 155 -4.51 -7.97 12.57
N PHE A 156 -4.28 -8.81 11.57
CA PHE A 156 -2.95 -9.02 11.00
C PHE A 156 -2.35 -7.71 10.49
N THR A 157 -3.10 -6.97 9.67
CA THR A 157 -2.66 -5.71 9.07
C THR A 157 -2.36 -4.65 10.14
N GLN A 158 -3.23 -4.53 11.15
CA GLN A 158 -3.03 -3.63 12.28
C GLN A 158 -1.74 -3.98 13.04
N LEU A 159 -1.52 -5.26 13.35
CA LEU A 159 -0.34 -5.70 14.10
C LEU A 159 0.96 -5.52 13.30
N VAL A 160 0.94 -5.71 11.98
CA VAL A 160 2.09 -5.42 11.11
C VAL A 160 2.41 -3.92 11.12
N LEU A 161 1.40 -3.07 10.94
CA LEU A 161 1.55 -1.60 11.00
C LEU A 161 2.14 -1.16 12.35
N LEU A 162 1.61 -1.69 13.46
CA LEU A 162 2.11 -1.42 14.82
C LEU A 162 3.55 -1.89 15.03
N SER A 163 3.92 -3.04 14.47
CA SER A 163 5.28 -3.58 14.59
C SER A 163 6.29 -2.69 13.86
N VAL A 164 5.92 -2.19 12.68
CA VAL A 164 6.73 -1.25 11.90
C VAL A 164 6.88 0.10 12.61
N GLN A 165 5.78 0.67 13.12
CA GLN A 165 5.81 1.94 13.86
C GLN A 165 6.69 1.89 15.12
N ARG A 166 6.85 0.71 15.72
CA ARG A 166 7.63 0.49 16.95
C ARG A 166 9.05 -0.01 16.71
N ASP A 167 9.44 -0.24 15.45
CA ASP A 167 10.69 -0.92 15.10
C ASP A 167 10.87 -2.27 15.84
N ALA A 168 9.80 -3.07 15.93
CA ALA A 168 9.76 -4.30 16.70
C ALA A 168 9.91 -5.55 15.81
N ALA A 169 11.15 -5.82 15.38
CA ALA A 169 11.46 -6.93 14.48
C ALA A 169 11.08 -8.32 15.03
N ASP A 170 11.20 -8.52 16.33
CA ASP A 170 10.83 -9.77 17.02
C ASP A 170 9.32 -10.03 16.96
N LEU A 171 8.49 -8.99 17.17
CA LEU A 171 7.04 -9.07 17.04
C LEU A 171 6.66 -9.33 15.58
N PHE A 172 7.30 -8.66 14.63
CA PHE A 172 7.05 -8.91 13.21
C PHE A 172 7.34 -10.37 12.81
N GLN A 173 8.44 -10.96 13.30
CA GLN A 173 8.74 -12.38 13.05
C GLN A 173 7.69 -13.32 13.67
N GLN A 174 7.20 -13.02 14.88
CA GLN A 174 6.11 -13.78 15.50
C GLN A 174 4.82 -13.70 14.67
N LEU A 175 4.50 -12.52 14.12
CA LEU A 175 3.36 -12.34 13.22
C LEU A 175 3.51 -13.17 11.96
N LYS A 176 4.70 -13.21 11.34
CA LYS A 176 4.97 -14.03 10.16
C LYS A 176 4.70 -15.51 10.42
N GLN A 177 5.11 -16.03 11.59
CA GLN A 177 4.87 -17.42 11.96
C GLN A 177 3.38 -17.69 12.22
N LYS A 178 2.71 -16.83 12.99
CA LYS A 178 1.30 -16.99 13.38
C LYS A 178 0.33 -16.85 12.20
N TYR A 179 0.55 -15.85 11.36
CA TYR A 179 -0.34 -15.51 10.23
C TYR A 179 0.15 -16.05 8.89
N GLY A 180 1.27 -16.78 8.86
CA GLY A 180 1.79 -17.46 7.65
C GLY A 180 0.72 -18.25 6.88
N PRO A 181 -0.12 -19.07 7.55
CA PRO A 181 -1.21 -19.77 6.87
C PRO A 181 -2.29 -18.87 6.27
N LEU A 182 -2.46 -17.65 6.78
CA LEU A 182 -3.44 -16.66 6.30
C LEU A 182 -2.96 -16.00 5.00
N TYR A 183 -1.76 -15.40 5.02
CA TYR A 183 -1.24 -14.66 3.86
C TYR A 183 -0.47 -15.52 2.86
N GLY A 184 0.00 -16.70 3.28
CA GLY A 184 0.81 -17.60 2.45
C GLY A 184 0.06 -18.28 1.30
N GLN A 185 -1.26 -18.08 1.19
CA GLN A 185 -2.07 -18.60 0.09
C GLN A 185 -1.87 -17.80 -1.21
N GLU A 186 -1.42 -16.54 -1.12
CA GLU A 186 -1.20 -15.68 -2.27
C GLU A 186 0.25 -15.16 -2.30
N ASN A 187 0.94 -15.39 -3.42
CA ASN A 187 2.34 -15.01 -3.57
C ASN A 187 2.57 -13.49 -3.45
N SER A 188 1.60 -12.67 -3.87
CA SER A 188 1.64 -11.21 -3.76
C SER A 188 1.80 -10.76 -2.31
N PHE A 189 1.03 -11.33 -1.37
CA PHE A 189 1.15 -11.01 0.04
C PHE A 189 2.46 -11.51 0.64
N VAL A 190 2.94 -12.68 0.23
CA VAL A 190 4.25 -13.20 0.67
C VAL A 190 5.36 -12.23 0.27
N GLU A 191 5.37 -11.78 -0.99
CA GLU A 191 6.37 -10.83 -1.49
C GLU A 191 6.32 -9.49 -0.72
N LEU A 192 5.12 -8.94 -0.49
CA LEU A 192 4.95 -7.71 0.29
C LEU A 192 5.48 -7.85 1.73
N ILE A 193 5.18 -8.96 2.41
CA ILE A 193 5.65 -9.21 3.78
C ILE A 193 7.17 -9.40 3.82
N GLU A 194 7.76 -10.01 2.78
CA GLU A 194 9.20 -10.10 2.65
C GLU A 194 9.84 -8.72 2.42
N ASP A 195 9.25 -7.88 1.56
CA ASP A 195 9.73 -6.52 1.32
C ASP A 195 9.65 -5.64 2.57
N ILE A 196 8.56 -5.72 3.34
CA ILE A 196 8.43 -5.06 4.63
C ILE A 196 9.55 -5.51 5.59
N GLY A 197 9.85 -6.81 5.63
CA GLY A 197 10.94 -7.37 6.42
C GLY A 197 12.31 -6.80 6.06
N VAL A 198 12.57 -6.63 4.76
CA VAL A 198 13.81 -6.04 4.26
C VAL A 198 13.89 -4.56 4.63
N VAL A 199 12.85 -3.80 4.32
CA VAL A 199 12.86 -2.33 4.34
C VAL A 199 12.85 -1.75 5.77
N PHE A 200 12.17 -2.41 6.71
CA PHE A 200 12.09 -1.93 8.10
C PHE A 200 13.03 -2.66 9.06
N PHE A 201 13.28 -3.96 8.85
CA PHE A 201 13.96 -4.78 9.86
C PHE A 201 15.26 -5.41 9.37
N ASN A 202 15.70 -5.13 8.12
CA ASN A 202 16.86 -5.75 7.48
C ASN A 202 16.82 -7.29 7.49
N ILE A 203 15.62 -7.88 7.44
CA ILE A 203 15.43 -9.32 7.36
C ILE A 203 15.62 -9.74 5.89
N PRO A 204 16.62 -10.57 5.54
CA PRO A 204 16.83 -10.97 4.15
C PRO A 204 15.70 -11.86 3.64
N LYS A 205 15.37 -11.73 2.35
CA LYS A 205 14.39 -12.61 1.71
C LYS A 205 14.87 -14.07 1.74
N PRO A 206 13.99 -15.05 1.98
CA PRO A 206 14.31 -16.47 1.84
C PRO A 206 14.88 -16.76 0.45
N ARG A 207 15.95 -17.55 0.38
CA ARG A 207 16.51 -17.97 -0.91
C ARG A 207 15.49 -18.86 -1.61
N LYS A 208 15.03 -18.47 -2.81
CA LYS A 208 14.14 -19.30 -3.65
C LYS A 208 14.81 -20.67 -3.89
N GLN A 209 14.08 -21.75 -3.62
CA GLN A 209 14.57 -23.14 -3.72
C GLN A 209 15.10 -23.57 -5.11
N SER A 210 14.93 -22.78 -6.18
CA SER A 210 15.47 -23.13 -7.51
C SER A 210 16.99 -23.25 -7.51
N ASN A 211 17.68 -22.53 -6.62
CA ASN A 211 19.14 -22.62 -6.50
C ASN A 211 19.61 -23.97 -5.93
N MET A 212 18.78 -24.69 -5.15
CA MET A 212 19.18 -25.96 -4.55
C MET A 212 19.32 -27.08 -5.60
N ILE A 213 18.45 -27.12 -6.61
CA ILE A 213 18.53 -28.13 -7.68
C ILE A 213 19.73 -27.84 -8.59
N GLN A 214 19.98 -26.56 -8.90
CA GLN A 214 21.14 -26.16 -9.70
C GLN A 214 22.46 -26.40 -8.96
N GLU A 215 22.55 -26.11 -7.67
CA GLU A 215 23.72 -26.41 -6.83
C GLU A 215 23.96 -27.93 -6.69
N MET A 216 22.89 -28.73 -6.57
CA MET A 216 23.01 -30.19 -6.52
C MET A 216 23.45 -30.80 -7.85
N MET A 217 22.99 -30.25 -8.99
CA MET A 217 23.46 -30.65 -10.33
C MET A 217 24.89 -30.18 -10.62
N ALA A 218 25.30 -29.02 -10.11
CA ALA A 218 26.68 -28.53 -10.24
C ALA A 218 27.67 -29.36 -9.42
N THR A 219 27.25 -29.85 -8.25
CA THR A 219 28.09 -30.69 -7.36
C THR A 219 28.32 -32.08 -7.96
N LYS A 220 27.34 -32.64 -8.69
CA LYS A 220 27.49 -33.93 -9.41
C LYS A 220 28.33 -33.89 -10.70
N ARG A 221 28.66 -32.69 -11.23
CA ARG A 221 29.51 -32.54 -12.41
C ARG A 221 31.00 -32.38 -12.08
N ARG A 222 31.35 -32.36 -10.79
CA ARG A 222 32.73 -32.22 -10.29
C ARG A 222 33.27 -33.48 -9.59
N SER A 223 32.51 -34.59 -9.65
CA SER A 223 32.92 -35.94 -9.25
C SER A 223 33.07 -36.82 -10.48
#